data_AF-A0A7J4RSD0-F1
#
_entry.id   AF-A0A7J4RSD0-F1
#
_cell.length_a   1.000
_cell.length_b   1.000
_cell.length_c   1.000
_cell.angle_alpha   90.00
_cell.angle_beta   90.00
_cell.angle_gamma   90.00
#
_symmetry.space_group_name_H-M   'P 1'
#
loop_
_entity.id
_entity.type
_entity.pdbx_description
1 polymer ?
#
loop_
_entity_poly.entity_id
_entity_poly.type
_entity_poly.pdbx_seq_one_letter_code
_entity_poly.pdbx_strand_id
1 'polypeptide(L)'
;EDAKVAAEAAAQKEYEEAAKVVAAVKAASASFTDKHNQERIFRREMGEPEFFLSKKELVPPRPVLSEDEQEELSRKVEIPADQTPQYKPEFILSPEFGGTSNYESGLNELFEENRKKLSQLKNNPNAIPDEIARTEQDLKYLDSLYENYYFGMNVFRTAKGGRAKIHE
;
A
#
# COMPACT_ATOMS: atom_id res chain seq x y z
N GLU A 1 73.59 -38.79 1.55
CA GLU A 1 72.94 -37.45 1.42
C GLU A 1 72.11 -37.34 0.13
N ASP A 2 72.08 -38.39 -0.69
CA ASP A 2 71.48 -38.39 -2.03
C ASP A 2 69.95 -38.42 -2.06
N ALA A 3 69.31 -38.98 -1.02
CA ALA A 3 67.85 -39.03 -0.93
C ALA A 3 67.20 -37.66 -0.62
N LYS A 4 67.92 -36.74 0.03
CA LYS A 4 67.44 -35.37 0.31
C LYS A 4 67.53 -34.49 -0.93
N VAL A 5 68.62 -34.62 -1.69
CA VAL A 5 68.84 -33.87 -2.94
C VAL A 5 67.81 -34.26 -4.00
N ALA A 6 67.44 -35.54 -4.10
CA ALA A 6 66.39 -36.00 -5.01
C ALA A 6 64.99 -35.47 -4.63
N ALA A 7 64.68 -35.36 -3.33
CA ALA A 7 63.41 -34.82 -2.86
C ALA A 7 63.29 -33.30 -3.08
N GLU A 8 64.38 -32.55 -2.89
CA GLU A 8 64.42 -31.11 -3.17
C GLU A 8 64.31 -30.81 -4.68
N ALA A 9 64.93 -31.64 -5.53
CA ALA A 9 64.80 -31.52 -6.98
C ALA A 9 63.38 -31.86 -7.49
N ALA A 10 62.67 -32.78 -6.82
CA ALA A 10 61.27 -33.07 -7.12
C ALA A 10 60.34 -31.91 -6.70
N ALA A 11 60.57 -31.35 -5.51
CA ALA A 11 59.80 -30.21 -5.01
C ALA A 11 59.98 -28.96 -5.89
N GLN A 12 61.21 -28.68 -6.37
CA GLN A 12 61.46 -27.55 -7.28
C GLN A 12 60.69 -27.69 -8.60
N LYS A 13 60.60 -28.89 -9.17
CA LYS A 13 59.83 -29.15 -10.39
C LYS A 13 58.33 -28.93 -10.18
N GLU A 14 57.79 -29.41 -9.06
CA GLU A 14 56.37 -29.18 -8.72
C GLU A 14 56.06 -27.68 -8.49
N TYR A 15 56.98 -26.92 -7.89
CA TYR A 15 56.85 -25.47 -7.73
C TYR A 15 56.89 -24.72 -9.07
N GLU A 16 57.77 -25.12 -9.99
CA GLU A 16 57.85 -24.51 -11.32
C GLU A 16 56.61 -24.81 -12.18
N GLU A 17 56.06 -26.02 -12.07
CA GLU A 17 54.80 -26.39 -12.72
C GLU A 17 53.61 -25.61 -12.13
N ALA A 18 53.54 -25.50 -10.80
CA ALA A 18 52.53 -24.69 -10.13
C ALA A 18 52.62 -23.21 -10.51
N ALA A 19 53.82 -22.64 -10.63
CA ALA A 19 54.02 -21.25 -11.02
C ALA A 19 53.54 -20.97 -12.45
N LYS A 20 53.74 -21.91 -13.38
CA LYS A 20 53.24 -21.80 -14.77
C LYS A 20 51.71 -21.86 -14.83
N VAL A 21 51.07 -22.71 -14.02
CA VAL A 21 49.60 -22.79 -13.92
C VAL A 21 49.02 -21.48 -13.35
N VAL A 22 49.64 -20.92 -12.30
CA VAL A 22 49.21 -19.64 -11.72
C VAL A 22 49.36 -18.48 -12.70
N ALA A 23 50.46 -18.45 -13.47
CA ALA A 23 50.65 -17.44 -14.51
C ALA A 23 49.62 -17.54 -15.65
N ALA A 24 49.26 -18.76 -16.05
CA ALA A 24 48.22 -18.99 -17.06
C ALA A 24 46.82 -18.55 -16.60
N VAL A 25 46.46 -18.78 -15.33
CA VAL A 25 45.20 -18.28 -14.74
C VAL A 25 45.19 -16.76 -14.68
N LYS A 26 46.32 -16.12 -14.36
CA LYS A 26 46.45 -14.65 -14.35
C LYS A 26 46.31 -14.05 -15.74
N ALA A 27 46.87 -14.67 -16.78
CA ALA A 27 46.72 -14.21 -18.16
C ALA A 27 45.27 -14.36 -18.68
N ALA A 28 44.57 -15.42 -18.29
CA ALA A 28 43.15 -15.62 -18.62
C ALA A 28 42.21 -14.58 -17.98
N SER A 29 42.61 -13.98 -16.85
CA SER A 29 41.85 -12.92 -16.16
C SER A 29 41.97 -11.52 -16.80
N ALA A 30 42.81 -11.32 -17.83
CA ALA A 30 42.96 -10.03 -18.50
C ALA A 30 41.67 -9.54 -19.21
N SER A 31 40.70 -10.42 -19.47
CA SER A 31 39.37 -10.09 -19.98
C SER A 31 38.31 -9.88 -18.88
N PHE A 32 38.60 -10.26 -17.64
CA PHE A 32 37.75 -9.95 -16.49
C PHE A 32 38.14 -8.59 -15.93
N THR A 33 37.72 -7.55 -16.65
CA THR A 33 37.63 -6.22 -16.05
C THR A 33 36.67 -6.34 -14.86
N ASP A 34 37.19 -6.15 -13.65
CA ASP A 34 36.42 -6.22 -12.42
C ASP A 34 35.56 -4.95 -12.30
N LYS A 35 34.54 -4.86 -13.17
CA LYS A 35 33.65 -3.71 -13.36
C LYS A 35 32.97 -3.31 -12.05
N HIS A 36 32.78 -4.26 -11.14
CA HIS A 36 32.17 -4.04 -9.84
C HIS A 36 33.00 -3.10 -8.95
N ASN A 37 34.33 -3.12 -9.04
CA ASN A 37 35.18 -2.25 -8.22
C ASN A 37 35.29 -0.84 -8.80
N GLN A 38 35.35 -0.67 -10.13
CA GLN A 38 35.29 0.66 -10.76
C GLN A 38 33.92 1.33 -10.57
N GLU A 39 32.81 0.59 -10.73
CA GLU A 39 31.47 1.12 -10.50
C GLU A 39 31.23 1.57 -9.05
N ARG A 40 31.88 0.94 -8.08
CA ARG A 40 31.80 1.36 -6.66
C ARG A 40 32.52 2.67 -6.37
N ILE A 41 33.61 2.96 -7.06
CA ILE A 41 34.37 4.22 -6.91
C ILE A 41 33.49 5.39 -7.39
N PHE A 42 32.85 5.26 -8.55
CA PHE A 42 31.93 6.28 -9.09
C PHE A 42 30.64 6.48 -8.28
N ARG A 43 30.27 5.56 -7.38
CA ARG A 43 29.06 5.66 -6.55
C ARG A 43 29.30 6.24 -5.15
N ARG A 44 30.55 6.38 -4.70
CA ARG A 44 30.87 6.83 -3.32
C ARG A 44 31.62 8.15 -3.23
N GLU A 45 32.44 8.49 -4.22
CA GLU A 45 33.21 9.76 -4.19
C GLU A 45 32.47 10.93 -4.84
N MET A 46 31.61 10.64 -5.81
CA MET A 46 30.67 11.61 -6.39
C MET A 46 29.31 11.25 -5.82
N GLY A 47 28.79 12.07 -4.89
CA GLY A 47 27.41 11.93 -4.41
C GLY A 47 26.45 11.70 -5.59
N GLU A 48 25.38 10.92 -5.36
CA GLU A 48 24.49 10.35 -6.38
C GLU A 48 24.59 11.07 -7.72
N PRO A 49 25.23 10.49 -8.75
CA PRO A 49 25.43 11.21 -10.00
C PRO A 49 24.05 11.60 -10.52
N GLU A 50 23.88 12.86 -10.89
CA GLU A 50 22.64 13.48 -11.39
C GLU A 50 21.91 12.61 -12.43
N PHE A 51 22.65 11.71 -13.08
CA PHE A 51 22.21 10.59 -13.88
C PHE A 51 21.06 9.74 -13.30
N PHE A 52 20.94 9.57 -11.98
CA PHE A 52 19.86 8.77 -11.38
C PHE A 52 18.57 9.57 -11.11
N LEU A 53 18.63 10.90 -11.07
CA LEU A 53 17.47 11.78 -10.82
C LEU A 53 16.49 11.80 -12.01
N SER A 54 16.99 11.63 -13.24
CA SER A 54 16.20 11.71 -14.47
C SER A 54 15.66 10.36 -14.97
N LYS A 55 15.86 9.28 -14.20
CA LYS A 55 15.42 7.93 -14.61
C LYS A 55 13.91 7.80 -14.48
N LYS A 56 13.25 7.62 -15.62
CA LYS A 56 11.79 7.43 -15.75
C LYS A 56 11.22 6.23 -14.97
N GLU A 57 12.06 5.33 -14.48
CA GLU A 57 11.64 4.14 -13.72
C GLU A 57 11.45 4.40 -12.22
N LEU A 58 11.92 5.55 -11.69
CA LEU A 58 11.62 5.98 -10.32
C LEU A 58 10.28 6.71 -10.30
N VAL A 59 9.19 6.01 -9.98
CA VAL A 59 7.87 6.63 -9.83
C VAL A 59 7.52 6.75 -8.34
N PRO A 60 7.18 7.94 -7.83
CA PRO A 60 7.28 9.27 -8.44
C PRO A 60 8.68 9.90 -8.22
N PRO A 61 9.24 10.62 -9.22
CA PRO A 61 10.49 11.36 -9.02
C PRO A 61 10.22 12.43 -7.95
N ARG A 62 10.98 12.40 -6.85
CA ARG A 62 10.93 13.50 -5.89
C ARG A 62 11.46 14.75 -6.59
N PRO A 63 10.73 15.88 -6.58
CA PRO A 63 11.26 17.12 -7.14
C PRO A 63 12.51 17.50 -6.35
N VAL A 64 13.57 17.91 -7.06
CA VAL A 64 14.75 18.49 -6.42
C VAL A 64 14.35 19.89 -5.97
N LEU A 65 14.21 20.05 -4.65
CA LEU A 65 13.92 21.34 -4.02
C LEU A 65 15.19 22.18 -3.94
N SER A 66 15.11 23.48 -4.22
CA SER A 66 16.21 24.41 -3.96
C SER A 66 16.51 24.51 -2.46
N GLU A 67 17.71 25.00 -2.08
CA GLU A 67 18.06 25.21 -0.67
C GLU A 67 17.04 26.14 0.03
N ASP A 68 16.62 27.21 -0.65
CA ASP A 68 15.59 28.14 -0.17
C ASP A 68 14.24 27.44 0.07
N GLU A 69 13.81 26.58 -0.86
CA GLU A 69 12.57 25.80 -0.72
C GLU A 69 12.64 24.81 0.44
N GLN A 70 13.81 24.21 0.69
CA GLN A 70 14.03 23.30 1.81
C GLN A 70 13.98 24.05 3.15
N GLU A 71 14.57 25.25 3.22
CA GLU A 71 14.49 26.09 4.41
C GLU A 71 13.06 26.55 4.70
N GLU A 72 12.31 26.96 3.67
CA GLU A 72 10.91 27.33 3.82
C GLU A 72 10.04 26.17 4.32
N LEU A 73 10.24 24.96 3.77
CA LEU A 73 9.56 23.76 4.25
C LEU A 73 9.94 23.42 5.69
N SER A 74 11.22 23.53 6.03
CA SER A 74 11.71 23.28 7.40
C SER A 74 11.04 24.23 8.40
N ARG A 75 11.01 25.54 8.11
CA ARG A 75 10.31 26.55 8.93
C ARG A 75 8.81 26.27 9.06
N LYS A 76 8.16 25.81 7.99
CA LYS A 76 6.73 25.42 8.02
C LYS A 76 6.48 24.18 8.89
N VAL A 77 7.40 23.22 8.88
CA VAL A 77 7.29 21.96 9.66
C VAL A 77 7.63 22.17 11.14
N GLU A 78 8.53 23.11 11.46
CA GLU A 78 8.88 23.49 12.84
C GLU A 78 7.67 23.94 13.67
N ILE A 79 6.63 24.48 13.02
CA ILE A 79 5.38 24.87 13.66
C ILE A 79 4.36 23.74 13.40
N PRO A 80 4.01 22.92 14.41
CA PRO A 80 3.02 21.87 14.24
C PRO A 80 1.66 22.49 13.90
N ALA A 81 1.23 22.35 12.65
CA ALA A 81 -0.09 22.75 12.20
C ALA A 81 -1.08 21.59 12.39
N ASP A 82 -2.31 21.91 12.74
CA ASP A 82 -3.41 20.94 12.74
C ASP A 82 -3.73 20.56 11.28
N GLN A 83 -3.43 19.31 10.92
CA GLN A 83 -3.72 18.75 9.60
C GLN A 83 -5.10 18.07 9.55
N THR A 84 -5.90 18.15 10.61
CA THR A 84 -7.24 17.57 10.58
C THR A 84 -8.09 18.29 9.53
N PRO A 85 -8.74 17.54 8.62
CA PRO A 85 -9.65 18.15 7.66
C PRO A 85 -10.79 18.86 8.41
N GLN A 86 -11.14 20.07 7.98
CA GLN A 86 -12.24 20.81 8.59
C GLN A 86 -13.56 20.04 8.39
N TYR A 87 -14.19 19.62 9.49
CA TYR A 87 -15.50 19.01 9.46
C TYR A 87 -16.58 20.06 9.12
N LYS A 88 -17.12 19.99 7.90
CA LYS A 88 -18.21 20.85 7.41
C LYS A 88 -19.36 19.97 6.93
N PRO A 89 -20.23 19.49 7.83
CA PRO A 89 -21.35 18.65 7.45
C PRO A 89 -22.37 19.46 6.63
N GLU A 90 -22.85 18.86 5.55
CA GLU A 90 -23.95 19.38 4.74
C GLU A 90 -25.27 18.76 5.21
N PHE A 91 -26.39 19.47 5.01
CA PHE A 91 -27.76 18.96 5.24
C PHE A 91 -28.05 18.42 6.65
N ILE A 92 -27.51 19.06 7.69
CA ILE A 92 -27.75 18.67 9.08
C ILE A 92 -29.25 18.77 9.40
N LEU A 93 -29.89 17.62 9.63
CA LEU A 93 -31.33 17.54 9.95
C LEU A 93 -32.21 18.28 8.94
N SER A 94 -31.81 18.32 7.66
CA SER A 94 -32.62 19.00 6.66
C SER A 94 -33.99 18.31 6.52
N PRO A 95 -35.08 19.08 6.32
CA PRO A 95 -36.40 18.51 6.07
C PRO A 95 -36.46 17.65 4.80
N GLU A 96 -35.61 17.93 3.82
CA GLU A 96 -35.53 17.20 2.54
C GLU A 96 -35.25 15.71 2.76
N PHE A 97 -34.41 15.38 3.74
CA PHE A 97 -34.11 14.00 4.12
C PHE A 97 -34.93 13.53 5.32
N GLY A 98 -36.03 14.21 5.64
CA GLY A 98 -36.92 13.87 6.76
C GLY A 98 -36.25 13.93 8.13
N GLY A 99 -35.15 14.68 8.28
CA GLY A 99 -34.36 14.71 9.50
C GLY A 99 -33.71 13.36 9.86
N THR A 100 -33.57 12.47 8.87
CA THR A 100 -32.87 11.19 9.03
C THR A 100 -31.36 11.40 9.08
N SER A 101 -30.67 10.47 9.72
CA SER A 101 -29.21 10.46 9.74
C SER A 101 -28.65 9.83 8.47
N ASN A 102 -27.42 10.18 8.08
CA ASN A 102 -26.71 9.54 6.96
C ASN A 102 -26.65 8.00 7.08
N TYR A 103 -26.67 7.49 8.31
CA TYR A 103 -26.72 6.07 8.58
C TYR A 103 -28.08 5.45 8.18
N GLU A 104 -29.18 6.09 8.59
CA GLU A 104 -30.54 5.63 8.26
C GLU A 104 -30.80 5.71 6.75
N SER A 105 -30.38 6.78 6.08
CA SER A 105 -30.52 6.91 4.63
C SER A 105 -29.71 5.84 3.90
N GLY A 106 -28.45 5.60 4.30
CA GLY A 106 -27.61 4.57 3.71
C GLY A 106 -28.17 3.15 3.92
N LEU A 107 -28.73 2.85 5.10
CA LEU A 107 -29.41 1.57 5.31
C LEU A 107 -30.62 1.42 4.37
N ASN A 108 -31.44 2.46 4.22
CA ASN A 108 -32.61 2.43 3.34
C ASN A 108 -32.22 2.18 1.87
N GLU A 109 -31.15 2.82 1.39
CA GLU A 109 -30.61 2.58 0.04
C GLU A 109 -30.21 1.11 -0.14
N LEU A 110 -29.42 0.56 0.81
CA LEU A 110 -29.01 -0.84 0.79
C LEU A 110 -30.20 -1.80 0.86
N PHE A 111 -31.25 -1.44 1.60
CA PHE A 111 -32.50 -2.19 1.62
C PHE A 111 -33.17 -2.25 0.26
N GLU A 112 -33.29 -1.10 -0.41
CA GLU A 112 -33.89 -1.05 -1.74
C GLU A 112 -33.08 -1.87 -2.74
N GLU A 113 -31.76 -1.76 -2.73
CA GLU A 113 -30.87 -2.52 -3.58
C GLU A 113 -31.02 -4.03 -3.36
N ASN A 114 -31.00 -4.49 -2.11
CA ASN A 114 -31.16 -5.91 -1.80
C ASN A 114 -32.57 -6.43 -2.13
N ARG A 115 -33.62 -5.62 -1.93
CA ARG A 115 -34.99 -5.98 -2.36
C ARG A 115 -35.10 -6.10 -3.88
N LYS A 116 -34.48 -5.17 -4.63
CA LYS A 116 -34.42 -5.22 -6.10
C LYS A 116 -33.62 -6.45 -6.56
N LYS A 117 -32.49 -6.76 -5.92
CA LYS A 117 -31.69 -7.95 -6.22
C LYS A 117 -32.47 -9.24 -5.95
N LEU A 118 -33.15 -9.33 -4.81
CA LEU A 118 -33.97 -10.48 -4.45
C LEU A 118 -35.13 -10.69 -5.44
N SER A 119 -35.81 -9.62 -5.87
CA SER A 119 -36.89 -9.74 -6.85
C SER A 119 -36.38 -10.19 -8.22
N GLN A 120 -35.23 -9.68 -8.66
CA GLN A 120 -34.56 -10.14 -9.87
C GLN A 120 -34.19 -11.63 -9.79
N LEU A 121 -33.60 -12.08 -8.67
CA LEU A 121 -33.25 -13.49 -8.48
C LEU A 121 -34.48 -14.40 -8.47
N LYS A 122 -35.59 -13.98 -7.84
CA LYS A 122 -36.84 -14.77 -7.81
C LYS A 122 -37.52 -14.87 -9.18
N ASN A 123 -37.34 -13.87 -10.04
CA ASN A 123 -37.88 -13.88 -11.39
C ASN A 123 -37.04 -14.73 -12.37
N ASN A 124 -35.79 -15.03 -12.01
CA ASN A 124 -34.87 -15.79 -12.86
C ASN A 124 -34.97 -17.30 -12.55
N PRO A 125 -35.43 -18.15 -13.50
CA PRO A 125 -35.61 -19.58 -13.27
C PRO A 125 -34.29 -20.37 -13.10
N ASN A 126 -33.16 -19.78 -13.50
CA ASN A 126 -31.81 -20.37 -13.37
C ASN A 126 -31.02 -19.78 -12.18
N ALA A 127 -31.67 -19.05 -11.28
CA ALA A 127 -31.00 -18.45 -10.13
C ALA A 127 -30.43 -19.51 -9.18
N ILE A 128 -29.26 -19.22 -8.61
CA ILE A 128 -28.63 -20.09 -7.62
C ILE A 128 -29.40 -19.96 -6.30
N PRO A 129 -29.90 -21.06 -5.72
CA PRO A 129 -30.72 -21.01 -4.50
C PRO A 129 -29.97 -20.42 -3.30
N ASP A 130 -28.66 -20.67 -3.21
CA ASP A 130 -27.80 -20.12 -2.16
C ASP A 130 -27.73 -18.59 -2.20
N GLU A 131 -27.77 -17.97 -3.38
CA GLU A 131 -27.74 -16.51 -3.50
C GLU A 131 -29.06 -15.89 -3.03
N ILE A 132 -30.18 -16.57 -3.28
CA ILE A 132 -31.49 -16.16 -2.75
C ILE A 132 -31.46 -16.23 -1.21
N ALA A 133 -30.95 -17.33 -0.65
CA ALA A 133 -30.86 -17.48 0.81
C ALA A 133 -29.94 -16.43 1.44
N ARG A 134 -28.79 -16.13 0.82
CA ARG A 134 -27.87 -15.08 1.29
C ARG A 134 -28.51 -13.70 1.23
N THR A 135 -29.14 -13.33 0.12
CA THR A 135 -29.82 -12.03 0.01
C THR A 135 -30.98 -11.89 1.00
N GLU A 136 -31.70 -12.97 1.33
CA GLU A 136 -32.70 -12.98 2.40
C GLU A 136 -32.09 -12.81 3.80
N GLN A 137 -30.91 -13.39 4.06
CA GLN A 137 -30.16 -13.19 5.30
C GLN A 137 -29.64 -11.76 5.42
N ASP A 138 -29.12 -11.20 4.32
CA ASP A 138 -28.64 -9.82 4.27
C ASP A 138 -29.75 -8.84 4.61
N LEU A 139 -30.97 -9.04 4.07
CA LEU A 139 -32.14 -8.22 4.42
C LEU A 139 -32.48 -8.31 5.91
N LYS A 140 -32.49 -9.52 6.49
CA LYS A 140 -32.74 -9.70 7.94
C LYS A 140 -31.66 -9.04 8.79
N TYR A 141 -30.42 -9.08 8.33
CA TYR A 141 -29.30 -8.42 9.01
C TYR A 141 -29.45 -6.91 8.97
N LEU A 142 -29.80 -6.33 7.81
CA LEU A 142 -30.10 -4.92 7.69
C LEU A 142 -31.27 -4.50 8.60
N ASP A 143 -32.32 -5.34 8.72
CA ASP A 143 -33.44 -5.07 9.65
C ASP A 143 -32.92 -5.00 11.09
N SER A 144 -32.04 -5.93 11.48
CA SER A 144 -31.45 -5.93 12.82
C SER A 144 -30.59 -4.69 13.10
N LEU A 145 -29.88 -4.18 12.09
CA LEU A 145 -29.09 -2.96 12.22
C LEU A 145 -29.97 -1.72 12.38
N TYR A 146 -31.04 -1.64 11.58
CA TYR A 146 -32.01 -0.55 11.68
C TYR A 146 -32.66 -0.52 13.05
N GLU A 147 -33.16 -1.68 13.52
CA GLU A 147 -33.76 -1.83 14.83
C GLU A 147 -32.78 -1.49 15.96
N ASN A 148 -31.54 -2.00 15.90
CA ASN A 148 -30.51 -1.70 16.89
C ASN A 148 -30.25 -0.19 16.98
N TYR A 149 -30.08 0.45 15.83
CA TYR A 149 -29.87 1.90 15.77
C TYR A 149 -31.07 2.67 16.34
N TYR A 150 -32.29 2.26 15.98
CA TYR A 150 -33.52 2.83 16.51
C TYR A 150 -33.60 2.68 18.04
N PHE A 151 -33.32 1.49 18.58
CA PHE A 151 -33.31 1.23 20.02
C PHE A 151 -32.22 1.99 20.76
N GLY A 152 -30.99 2.00 20.25
CA GLY A 152 -29.85 2.67 20.88
C GLY A 152 -30.00 4.19 20.89
N MET A 153 -30.62 4.77 19.87
CA MET A 153 -30.83 6.21 19.75
C MET A 153 -32.09 6.73 20.46
N ASN A 154 -33.00 5.85 20.90
CA ASN A 154 -34.20 6.25 21.66
C ASN A 154 -33.88 6.90 23.00
N VAL A 155 -32.64 6.77 23.51
CA VAL A 155 -32.18 7.45 24.73
C VAL A 155 -31.83 8.93 24.47
N PHE A 156 -31.43 9.28 23.23
CA PHE A 156 -30.99 10.62 22.87
C PHE A 156 -31.96 11.38 21.96
N ARG A 157 -32.94 10.69 21.38
CA ARG A 157 -34.00 11.27 20.57
C ARG A 157 -35.21 11.48 21.47
N THR A 158 -35.72 12.71 21.53
CA THR A 158 -36.94 13.12 22.24
C THR A 158 -37.98 11.99 22.25
N ALA A 159 -38.31 11.52 23.46
CA ALA A 159 -39.30 10.50 23.83
C ALA A 159 -40.07 9.85 22.66
N LYS A 160 -39.95 8.52 22.55
CA LYS A 160 -40.74 7.60 21.72
C LYS A 160 -42.01 8.27 21.15
N GLY A 161 -41.96 8.72 19.90
CA GLY A 161 -43.07 9.42 19.22
C GLY A 161 -42.74 10.80 18.62
N GLY A 162 -41.60 11.41 18.94
CA GLY A 162 -41.21 12.71 18.37
C GLY A 162 -41.02 12.71 16.84
N ARG A 163 -40.52 11.62 16.25
CA ARG A 163 -40.28 11.49 14.80
C ARG A 163 -41.49 11.01 14.00
N ALA A 164 -42.45 10.34 14.62
CA ALA A 164 -43.67 9.88 13.92
C ALA A 164 -44.45 11.06 13.33
N LYS A 165 -44.38 12.23 13.98
CA LYS A 165 -45.01 13.48 13.53
C LYS A 165 -44.29 14.18 12.36
N ILE A 166 -43.10 13.72 11.96
CA ILE A 166 -42.34 14.29 10.83
C ILE A 166 -42.78 13.65 9.50
N HIS A 167 -43.41 12.48 9.58
CA HIS A 167 -43.90 11.72 8.43
C HIS A 167 -45.43 11.80 8.26
N GLU A 168 -46.12 12.62 9.06
CA GLU A 168 -47.52 13.07 8.84
C GLU A 168 -47.52 14.39 8.04
#